data_AF-A0A9K3DSK7-F1
#
_entry.id   AF-A0A9K3DSK7-F1
#
_cell.length_a   1.000
_cell.length_b   1.000
_cell.length_c   1.000
_cell.angle_alpha   90.00
_cell.angle_beta   90.00
_cell.angle_gamma   90.00
#
_symmetry.space_group_name_H-M   'P 1'
#
loop_
_entity.id
_entity.type
_entity.pdbx_description
1 polymer ?
#
loop_
_entity_poly.entity_id
_entity_poly.type
_entity_poly.pdbx_seq_one_letter_code
_entity_poly.pdbx_strand_id
1 'polypeptide(L)'
;MGAKKDMGLRNSRLTQEEVDAFCEEWGIDSSFNPVAPGLDKSTDQCPPGFIALCCHHFVFSNLHYPFTIFVLNLLEYYRISFGQIHPHGFSRVLHFEILCRALGYDPSSLMFQRFFRLAKSCDWFTYETPHIDVCLISSPVTTLGS
;
A
#
# COMPACT_ATOMS: atom_id res chain seq x y z
N MET A 1 -4.18 -23.47 -11.58
CA MET A 1 -5.65 -23.41 -11.56
C MET A 1 -6.09 -23.88 -10.19
N GLY A 2 -6.63 -23.01 -9.33
CA GLY A 2 -7.07 -23.39 -7.97
C GLY A 2 -6.47 -22.50 -6.88
N ALA A 3 -7.19 -21.42 -6.55
CA ALA A 3 -7.08 -20.64 -5.30
C ALA A 3 -8.25 -19.64 -5.15
N LYS A 4 -8.95 -19.30 -6.24
CA LYS A 4 -10.11 -18.38 -6.25
C LYS A 4 -11.45 -18.92 -5.69
N LYS A 5 -11.47 -20.01 -4.91
CA LYS A 5 -12.76 -20.62 -4.52
C LYS A 5 -13.41 -20.01 -3.26
N ASP A 6 -12.65 -19.44 -2.32
CA ASP A 6 -13.22 -19.00 -1.03
C ASP A 6 -13.13 -17.50 -0.73
N MET A 7 -12.28 -16.72 -1.43
CA MET A 7 -12.42 -15.27 -1.42
C MET A 7 -13.43 -14.87 -2.50
N GLY A 8 -14.71 -15.02 -2.17
CA GLY A 8 -15.82 -14.67 -3.05
C GLY A 8 -15.67 -13.24 -3.57
N LEU A 9 -16.07 -13.01 -4.83
CA LEU A 9 -16.22 -11.66 -5.39
C LEU A 9 -17.00 -10.81 -4.39
N ARG A 10 -16.31 -9.88 -3.73
CA ARG A 10 -16.92 -8.91 -2.82
C ARG A 10 -17.20 -7.65 -3.61
N ASN A 11 -18.44 -7.57 -4.05
CA ASN A 11 -18.99 -6.37 -4.67
C ASN A 11 -19.31 -5.34 -3.58
N SER A 12 -18.90 -4.09 -3.79
CA SER A 12 -19.29 -2.99 -2.91
C SER A 12 -20.80 -2.76 -3.00
N ARG A 13 -21.42 -2.53 -1.84
CA ARG A 13 -22.80 -2.00 -1.71
C ARG A 13 -22.83 -0.65 -0.99
N LEU A 14 -21.65 -0.07 -0.73
CA LEU A 14 -21.53 1.15 0.04
C LEU A 14 -22.16 2.33 -0.70
N THR A 15 -22.98 3.11 0.01
CA THR A 15 -23.46 4.41 -0.45
C THR A 15 -22.41 5.50 -0.17
N GLN A 16 -22.55 6.67 -0.79
CA GLN A 16 -21.66 7.81 -0.49
C GLN A 16 -21.82 8.27 0.97
N GLU A 17 -23.05 8.25 1.50
CA GLU A 17 -23.33 8.60 2.91
C GLU A 17 -22.56 7.68 3.89
N GLU A 18 -22.48 6.38 3.59
CA GLU A 18 -21.72 5.42 4.40
C GLU A 18 -20.21 5.65 4.31
N VAL A 19 -19.71 6.09 3.16
CA VAL A 19 -18.29 6.45 2.97
C VAL A 19 -17.95 7.72 3.73
N ASP A 20 -18.81 8.72 3.69
CA ASP A 20 -18.60 9.98 4.40
C ASP A 20 -18.57 9.74 5.92
N ALA A 21 -19.51 8.95 6.46
CA ALA A 21 -19.52 8.54 7.86
C ALA A 21 -18.26 7.75 8.26
N PHE A 22 -17.78 6.87 7.38
CA PHE A 22 -16.53 6.13 7.60
C PHE A 22 -15.32 7.08 7.61
N CYS A 23 -15.27 8.07 6.73
CA CYS A 23 -14.19 9.06 6.72
C CYS A 23 -14.16 9.89 8.02
N GLU A 24 -15.33 10.28 8.55
CA GLU A 24 -15.42 10.96 9.85
C GLU A 24 -14.93 10.08 11.00
N GLU A 25 -15.39 8.82 11.06
CA GLU A 25 -15.01 7.87 12.13
C GLU A 25 -13.50 7.61 12.15
N TRP A 26 -12.87 7.48 10.98
CA TRP A 26 -11.47 7.11 10.85
C TRP A 26 -10.53 8.31 10.62
N GLY A 27 -11.06 9.54 10.62
CA GLY A 27 -10.28 10.76 10.47
C GLY A 27 -9.62 10.92 9.09
N ILE A 28 -10.27 10.42 8.03
CA ILE A 28 -9.79 10.57 6.65
C ILE A 28 -10.19 11.96 6.15
N ASP A 29 -9.19 12.75 5.78
CA ASP A 29 -9.40 14.13 5.35
C ASP A 29 -10.16 14.21 4.02
N SER A 30 -11.10 15.16 3.94
CA SER A 30 -11.89 15.42 2.72
C SER A 30 -11.04 15.79 1.49
N SER A 31 -9.81 16.29 1.70
CA SER A 31 -8.85 16.62 0.62
C SER A 31 -8.47 15.41 -0.25
N PHE A 32 -8.64 14.19 0.25
CA PHE A 32 -8.40 12.97 -0.51
C PHE A 32 -9.53 12.63 -1.50
N ASN A 33 -10.63 13.39 -1.52
CA ASN A 33 -11.80 13.17 -2.39
C ASN A 33 -12.31 11.71 -2.33
N PRO A 34 -12.77 11.23 -1.15
CA PRO A 34 -13.28 9.87 -1.01
C PRO A 34 -14.56 9.67 -1.83
N VAL A 35 -14.60 8.62 -2.64
CA VAL A 35 -15.73 8.31 -3.53
C VAL A 35 -16.18 6.86 -3.30
N ALA A 36 -17.49 6.67 -3.15
CA ALA A 36 -18.06 5.34 -3.05
C ALA A 36 -17.78 4.50 -4.31
N PRO A 37 -17.33 3.24 -4.17
CA PRO A 37 -17.24 2.34 -5.32
C PRO A 37 -18.67 2.09 -5.80
N GLY A 38 -18.97 2.48 -7.05
CA GLY A 38 -20.29 2.26 -7.64
C GLY A 38 -20.77 0.80 -7.51
N LEU A 39 -22.09 0.60 -7.60
CA LEU A 39 -22.73 -0.71 -7.44
C LEU A 39 -22.02 -1.80 -8.25
N ASP A 40 -21.72 -2.91 -7.58
CA ASP A 40 -21.06 -4.09 -8.15
C ASP A 40 -19.63 -3.89 -8.70
N LYS A 41 -18.97 -2.79 -8.31
CA LYS A 41 -17.54 -2.63 -8.53
C LYS A 41 -16.75 -3.44 -7.49
N SER A 42 -15.84 -4.24 -8.00
CA SER A 42 -14.86 -4.96 -7.19
C SER A 42 -13.60 -4.11 -7.01
N THR A 43 -12.89 -4.31 -5.90
CA THR A 43 -11.70 -3.55 -5.48
C THR A 43 -10.55 -3.65 -6.49
N ASP A 44 -10.54 -4.68 -7.33
CA ASP A 44 -9.58 -4.89 -8.41
C ASP A 44 -9.81 -3.99 -9.65
N GLN A 45 -10.97 -3.34 -9.75
CA GLN A 45 -11.33 -2.44 -10.85
C GLN A 45 -11.33 -0.96 -10.39
N CYS A 46 -10.27 -0.55 -9.69
CA CYS A 46 -10.12 0.83 -9.25
C CYS A 46 -9.85 1.77 -10.45
N PRO A 47 -10.59 2.88 -10.62
CA PRO A 47 -10.30 3.86 -11.66
C PRO A 47 -8.89 4.46 -11.53
N PRO A 48 -8.25 4.88 -12.64
CA PRO A 48 -6.97 5.57 -12.58
C PRO A 48 -7.04 6.84 -11.72
N GLY A 49 -6.03 7.07 -10.88
CA GLY A 49 -5.98 8.21 -9.95
C GLY A 49 -6.69 7.98 -8.61
N PHE A 50 -7.27 6.79 -8.40
CA PHE A 50 -7.88 6.41 -7.12
C PHE A 50 -7.11 5.24 -6.49
N ILE A 51 -7.27 5.11 -5.17
CA ILE A 51 -6.81 3.95 -4.39
C ILE A 51 -8.04 3.29 -3.79
N ALA A 52 -8.27 2.02 -4.12
CA ALA A 52 -9.41 1.29 -3.56
C ALA A 52 -9.10 0.82 -2.14
N LEU A 53 -9.97 1.16 -1.19
CA LEU A 53 -9.92 0.73 0.19
C LEU A 53 -11.11 -0.19 0.49
N CYS A 54 -10.90 -1.18 1.34
CA CYS A 54 -11.97 -2.06 1.81
C CYS A 54 -12.25 -1.75 3.28
N CYS A 55 -13.35 -1.04 3.56
CA CYS A 55 -13.73 -0.60 4.92
C CYS A 55 -13.78 -1.76 5.92
N HIS A 56 -14.18 -2.95 5.48
CA HIS A 56 -14.21 -4.17 6.30
C HIS A 56 -12.86 -4.52 6.93
N HIS A 57 -11.74 -4.21 6.27
CA HIS A 57 -10.41 -4.43 6.85
C HIS A 57 -10.17 -3.53 8.06
N PHE A 58 -10.59 -2.26 8.01
CA PHE A 58 -10.43 -1.33 9.12
C PHE A 58 -11.24 -1.77 10.33
N VAL A 59 -12.53 -2.04 10.10
CA VAL A 59 -13.46 -2.47 11.17
C VAL A 59 -13.05 -3.79 11.80
N PHE A 60 -12.64 -4.79 11.02
CA PHE A 60 -12.31 -6.12 11.55
C PHE A 60 -10.94 -6.16 12.23
N SER A 61 -9.98 -5.35 11.77
CA SER A 61 -8.62 -5.37 12.32
C SER A 61 -8.37 -4.34 13.43
N ASN A 62 -9.24 -3.33 13.57
CA ASN A 62 -9.01 -2.15 14.41
C ASN A 62 -7.63 -1.50 14.18
N LEU A 63 -7.07 -1.68 12.97
CA LEU A 63 -5.77 -1.15 12.61
C LEU A 63 -5.94 0.22 11.96
N HIS A 64 -5.39 1.23 12.62
CA HIS A 64 -5.14 2.53 12.02
C HIS A 64 -3.84 2.42 11.21
N TYR A 65 -3.96 2.28 9.89
CA TYR A 65 -2.79 2.31 9.03
C TYR A 65 -2.37 3.77 8.79
N PRO A 66 -1.16 4.18 9.20
CA PRO A 66 -0.64 5.49 8.83
C PRO A 66 -0.30 5.45 7.34
N PHE A 67 -1.27 5.79 6.50
CA PHE A 67 -1.05 5.98 5.07
C PHE A 67 -0.28 7.28 4.86
N THR A 68 1.04 7.16 4.92
CA THR A 68 1.93 8.25 4.52
C THR A 68 1.79 8.51 3.03
N ILE A 69 2.16 9.71 2.58
CA ILE A 69 2.17 10.07 1.15
C ILE A 69 3.03 9.07 0.36
N PHE A 70 4.13 8.57 0.95
CA PHE A 70 4.97 7.55 0.34
C PHE A 70 4.21 6.23 0.09
N VAL A 71 3.49 5.72 1.10
CA VAL A 71 2.70 4.49 0.95
C VAL A 71 1.63 4.67 -0.13
N LEU A 72 0.90 5.79 -0.11
CA LEU A 72 -0.13 6.09 -1.12
C LEU A 72 0.45 6.15 -2.53
N ASN A 73 1.58 6.84 -2.72
CA ASN A 73 2.29 6.90 -4.00
C ASN A 73 2.77 5.52 -4.47
N LEU A 74 3.11 4.62 -3.55
CA LEU A 74 3.53 3.26 -3.89
C LEU A 74 2.34 2.41 -4.36
N LEU A 75 1.21 2.49 -3.65
CA LEU A 75 -0.05 1.82 -4.04
C LEU A 75 -0.51 2.31 -5.42
N GLU A 76 -0.48 3.62 -5.64
CA GLU A 76 -0.84 4.21 -6.91
C GLU A 76 0.11 3.76 -8.03
N TYR A 77 1.42 3.81 -7.79
CA TYR A 77 2.43 3.42 -8.78
C TYR A 77 2.22 1.98 -9.27
N TYR A 78 1.98 1.03 -8.36
CA TYR A 78 1.76 -0.37 -8.71
C TYR A 78 0.32 -0.69 -9.11
N ARG A 79 -0.61 0.27 -8.99
CA ARG A 79 -2.05 0.10 -9.24
C ARG A 79 -2.64 -1.06 -8.45
N ILE A 80 -2.24 -1.17 -7.18
CA ILE A 80 -2.72 -2.21 -6.26
C ILE A 80 -3.51 -1.58 -5.11
N SER A 81 -4.58 -2.23 -4.71
CA SER A 81 -5.30 -1.89 -3.49
C SER A 81 -4.52 -2.37 -2.27
N PHE A 82 -4.59 -1.62 -1.17
CA PHE A 82 -4.02 -2.03 0.11
C PHE A 82 -4.46 -3.44 0.53
N GLY A 83 -5.75 -3.78 0.34
CA GLY A 83 -6.29 -5.09 0.69
C GLY A 83 -5.77 -6.25 -0.16
N GLN A 84 -5.03 -5.97 -1.23
CA GLN A 84 -4.38 -6.99 -2.07
C GLN A 84 -2.92 -7.23 -1.65
N ILE A 85 -2.37 -6.43 -0.74
CA ILE A 85 -0.98 -6.56 -0.29
C ILE A 85 -0.90 -7.55 0.88
N HIS A 86 0.00 -8.51 0.74
CA HIS A 86 0.31 -9.45 1.80
C HIS A 86 0.87 -8.69 3.02
N PRO A 87 0.42 -8.98 4.27
CA PRO A 87 0.84 -8.23 5.46
C PRO A 87 2.37 -8.13 5.64
N HIS A 88 3.09 -9.20 5.35
CA HIS A 88 4.56 -9.20 5.36
C HIS A 88 5.17 -8.28 4.29
N GLY A 89 4.56 -8.18 3.10
CA GLY A 89 4.96 -7.23 2.07
C GLY A 89 4.74 -5.78 2.53
N PHE A 90 3.61 -5.50 3.17
CA PHE A 90 3.34 -4.18 3.72
C PHE A 90 4.32 -3.78 4.84
N SER A 91 4.68 -4.74 5.71
CA SER A 91 5.71 -4.52 6.73
C SER A 91 7.05 -4.09 6.13
N ARG A 92 7.44 -4.59 4.94
CA ARG A 92 8.66 -4.14 4.25
C ARG A 92 8.57 -2.68 3.79
N VAL A 93 7.40 -2.25 3.31
CA VAL A 93 7.15 -0.85 2.91
C VAL A 93 7.32 0.08 4.11
N LEU A 94 6.70 -0.26 5.24
CA LEU A 94 6.78 0.54 6.47
C LEU A 94 8.21 0.60 7.02
N HIS A 95 8.91 -0.55 7.08
CA HIS A 95 10.30 -0.57 7.53
C HIS A 95 11.22 0.27 6.65
N PHE A 96 11.05 0.20 5.33
CA PHE A 96 11.81 1.04 4.41
C PHE A 96 11.58 2.53 4.68
N GLU A 97 10.32 2.94 4.84
CA GLU A 97 10.00 4.34 5.15
C GLU A 97 10.62 4.80 6.47
N ILE A 98 10.52 3.99 7.53
CA ILE A 98 11.12 4.29 8.83
C ILE A 98 12.64 4.45 8.70
N LEU A 99 13.30 3.56 7.96
CA LEU A 99 14.74 3.62 7.74
C LEU A 99 15.17 4.86 6.96
N CYS A 100 14.45 5.23 5.89
CA CYS A 100 14.74 6.46 5.15
C CYS A 100 14.67 7.68 6.06
N ARG A 101 13.56 7.82 6.82
CA ARG A 101 13.36 8.94 7.73
C ARG A 101 14.40 8.98 8.86
N ALA A 102 14.76 7.82 9.42
CA ALA A 102 15.81 7.71 10.45
C ALA A 102 17.19 8.14 9.94
N LEU A 103 17.47 7.94 8.65
CA LEU A 103 18.71 8.36 7.98
C LEU A 103 18.64 9.79 7.42
N GLY A 104 17.53 10.52 7.63
CA GLY A 104 17.36 11.89 7.14
C GLY A 104 17.01 11.99 5.64
N TYR A 105 16.55 10.91 5.02
CA TYR A 105 16.10 10.88 3.64
C TYR A 105 14.57 10.84 3.53
N ASP A 106 14.03 11.51 2.52
CA ASP A 106 12.62 11.36 2.15
C ASP A 106 12.39 10.03 1.42
N PRO A 107 11.44 9.19 1.87
CA PRO A 107 11.13 7.93 1.20
C PRO A 107 10.50 8.21 -0.17
N SER A 108 10.99 7.53 -1.20
CA SER A 108 10.48 7.67 -2.58
C SER A 108 10.27 6.33 -3.27
N SER A 109 9.26 6.24 -4.13
CA SER A 109 8.92 5.01 -4.86
C SER A 109 10.08 4.53 -5.73
N LEU A 110 10.84 5.46 -6.33
CA LEU A 110 12.03 5.14 -7.13
C LEU A 110 13.14 4.50 -6.29
N MET A 111 13.38 5.00 -5.08
CA MET A 111 14.37 4.42 -4.18
C MET A 111 13.90 3.04 -3.70
N PHE A 112 12.63 2.91 -3.34
CA PHE A 112 12.04 1.62 -2.95
C PHE A 112 12.22 0.56 -4.04
N GLN A 113 11.99 0.91 -5.31
CA GLN A 113 12.15 0.02 -6.46
C GLN A 113 13.58 -0.49 -6.70
N ARG A 114 14.60 0.18 -6.14
CA ARG A 114 15.99 -0.30 -6.20
C ARG A 114 16.23 -1.48 -5.26
N PHE A 115 15.52 -1.50 -4.12
CA PHE A 115 15.68 -2.52 -3.09
C PHE A 115 14.61 -3.61 -3.16
N PHE A 116 13.45 -3.31 -3.76
CA PHE A 116 12.32 -4.21 -3.77
C PHE A 116 11.61 -4.21 -5.12
N ARG A 117 11.14 -5.38 -5.54
CA ARG A 117 10.31 -5.58 -6.71
C ARG A 117 8.93 -6.09 -6.28
N LEU A 118 7.88 -5.59 -6.93
CA LEU A 118 6.54 -6.17 -6.77
C LEU A 118 6.55 -7.60 -7.30
N ALA A 119 6.14 -8.52 -6.44
CA ALA A 119 5.97 -9.94 -6.75
C ALA A 119 4.53 -10.36 -6.42
N LYS A 120 4.09 -11.46 -7.02
CA LYS A 120 2.77 -12.04 -6.74
C LYS A 120 2.97 -13.39 -6.07
N SER A 121 2.51 -13.51 -4.84
CA SER A 121 2.54 -14.75 -4.06
C SER A 121 1.11 -15.23 -3.85
N CYS A 122 0.75 -16.34 -4.51
CA CYS A 122 -0.62 -16.85 -4.57
C CYS A 122 -1.62 -15.78 -5.06
N ASP A 123 -2.60 -15.43 -4.23
CA ASP A 123 -3.63 -14.41 -4.51
C ASP A 123 -3.26 -13.00 -4.03
N TRP A 124 -2.08 -12.82 -3.42
CA TRP A 124 -1.64 -11.56 -2.83
C TRP A 124 -0.44 -10.96 -3.58
N PHE A 125 -0.32 -9.64 -3.54
CA PHE A 125 0.89 -8.92 -3.93
C PHE A 125 1.85 -8.80 -2.76
N THR A 126 3.15 -8.95 -3.01
CA THR A 126 4.21 -8.79 -2.01
C THR A 126 5.41 -8.08 -2.63
N TYR A 127 6.42 -7.80 -1.81
CA TYR A 127 7.65 -7.16 -2.24
C TYR A 127 8.83 -8.06 -1.95
N GLU A 128 9.57 -8.44 -2.99
CA GLU A 128 10.76 -9.28 -2.90
C GLU A 128 12.01 -8.45 -3.15
N THR A 129 13.09 -8.79 -2.46
CA THR A 129 14.40 -8.21 -2.80
C THR A 129 14.78 -8.75 -4.17
N PRO A 130 15.07 -7.89 -5.17
CA PRO A 130 15.55 -8.37 -6.44
C PRO A 130 16.81 -9.19 -6.20
N HIS A 131 16.98 -10.29 -6.92
CA HIS A 131 18.17 -11.12 -6.88
C HIS A 131 19.31 -10.32 -7.53
N ILE A 132 19.87 -9.39 -6.77
CA ILE A 132 21.08 -8.64 -7.09
C ILE A 132 22.16 -9.32 -6.28
N ASP A 133 23.22 -9.82 -6.93
CA ASP A 133 24.42 -10.26 -6.22
C ASP A 133 24.82 -9.14 -5.26
N VAL A 134 24.84 -9.45 -3.96
CA VAL A 134 24.87 -8.53 -2.81
C VAL A 134 26.16 -7.68 -2.73
N CYS A 135 26.95 -7.62 -3.78
CA CYS A 135 28.27 -6.98 -3.82
C CYS A 135 28.27 -5.45 -4.04
N LEU A 136 27.13 -4.76 -4.12
CA LEU A 136 27.10 -3.32 -4.47
C LEU A 136 26.42 -2.39 -3.45
N ILE A 137 26.35 -2.77 -2.17
CA ILE A 137 26.14 -1.78 -1.10
C ILE A 137 27.47 -1.62 -0.35
N SER A 138 28.44 -1.02 -1.05
CA SER A 138 29.74 -0.66 -0.47
C SER A 138 29.66 0.73 0.15
N SER A 139 29.77 0.73 1.48
CA SER A 139 30.31 1.76 2.38
C SER A 139 29.48 2.99 2.74
N PRO A 140 29.33 3.31 4.05
CA PRO A 140 28.95 4.64 4.48
C PRO A 140 30.06 5.62 4.14
N VAL A 141 29.75 6.64 3.35
CA VAL A 141 30.61 7.81 3.18
C VAL A 141 30.71 8.49 4.54
N THR A 142 31.82 8.25 5.25
CA THR A 142 32.17 9.02 6.45
C THR A 142 32.92 10.26 5.95
N THR A 143 32.23 11.35 5.67
CA THR A 143 32.90 12.66 5.59
C THR A 143 32.96 13.24 7.01
N LEU A 144 33.95 12.79 7.78
CA LEU A 144 34.47 13.57 8.89
C LEU A 144 35.57 14.46 8.30
N GLY A 145 35.36 15.76 8.45
CA GLY A 145 36.15 16.80 7.78
C GLY A 145 37.63 16.82 8.16
N SER A 146 38.39 17.49 7.30
CA SER A 146 39.65 18.15 7.61
C SER A 146 39.71 19.42 6.76
#